data_AF-K0V647-F1
#
_entry.id   AF-K0V647-F1
#
_cell.length_a   1.000
_cell.length_b   1.000
_cell.length_c   1.000
_cell.angle_alpha   90.00
_cell.angle_beta   90.00
_cell.angle_gamma   90.00
#
_symmetry.space_group_name_H-M   'P 1'
#
loop_
_entity.id
_entity.type
_entity.pdbx_description
1 polymer ?
#
loop_
_entity_poly.entity_id
_entity_poly.type
_entity_poly.pdbx_seq_one_letter_code
_entity_poly.pdbx_strand_id
1 'polypeptide(L)'
;MGLLGSSDENLRELEDLLAADIHARGNDITLSGDAADVALAERAISELVEVVGSGQRLTPDAVRRGVAMLTGAGDESPADVLTLDILSRRGKTIRPKTLNQKRYVDAIDAKTIVFGIGPAGTGKTYLAMAKAVSALQTKQVSRIILTRPAVEAGERLGFLPGTLSEKIDPYLRPLYDALHDMMDPELIPKLMTAGVIEVAPLGYMRGRTLNDAFIILDEAQNTTAEQMKMFLTRLGFGSKIVVTGDATQVDLPNGSGSGLRAAMRILDGIDDIHFAELTSADVVRHRLVSEIVDAYERAEVKFGDSTTNRAQRRSSGSGRPRR
;
A
#
# COMPACT_ATOMS: atom_id res chain seq x y z
N MET A 1 -11.57 -29.68 0.79
CA MET A 1 -10.86 -30.07 2.03
C MET A 1 -9.89 -29.01 2.58
N GLY A 2 -9.95 -27.75 2.11
CA GLY A 2 -9.04 -26.68 2.60
C GLY A 2 -9.71 -25.55 3.39
N LEU A 3 -11.05 -25.52 3.48
CA LEU A 3 -11.80 -24.40 4.06
C LEU A 3 -11.57 -24.26 5.57
N LEU A 4 -11.73 -25.34 6.34
CA LEU A 4 -11.66 -25.30 7.81
C LEU A 4 -10.25 -25.02 8.36
N GLY A 5 -9.21 -25.18 7.52
CA GLY A 5 -7.83 -24.93 7.91
C GLY A 5 -7.22 -26.05 8.77
N SER A 6 -5.99 -25.84 9.24
CA SER A 6 -5.32 -26.81 10.12
C SER A 6 -5.88 -26.71 11.54
N SER A 7 -6.29 -27.83 12.13
CA SER A 7 -6.89 -27.86 13.48
C SER A 7 -8.09 -26.92 13.64
N ASP A 8 -8.88 -26.77 12.57
CA ASP A 8 -10.08 -25.94 12.50
C ASP A 8 -9.84 -24.43 12.75
N GLU A 9 -8.62 -23.95 12.50
CA GLU A 9 -8.24 -22.55 12.72
C GLU A 9 -9.10 -21.55 11.93
N ASN A 10 -9.51 -21.88 10.69
CA ASN A 10 -10.36 -21.02 9.87
C ASN A 10 -11.83 -21.11 10.29
N LEU A 11 -12.26 -22.27 10.80
CA LEU A 11 -13.62 -22.45 11.32
C LEU A 11 -13.83 -21.58 12.56
N ARG A 12 -12.90 -21.61 13.51
CA ARG A 12 -12.97 -20.74 14.71
C ARG A 12 -13.01 -19.27 14.34
N GLU A 13 -12.23 -18.88 13.33
CA GLU A 13 -12.26 -17.50 12.85
C GLU A 13 -13.62 -17.13 12.23
N LEU A 14 -14.26 -18.04 11.49
CA LEU A 14 -15.61 -17.84 10.96
C LEU A 14 -16.64 -17.72 12.10
N GLU A 15 -16.56 -18.58 13.11
CA GLU A 15 -17.42 -18.57 14.30
C GLU A 15 -17.26 -17.26 15.11
N ASP A 16 -16.05 -16.70 15.18
CA ASP A 16 -15.80 -15.44 15.88
C ASP A 16 -16.35 -14.21 15.11
N LEU A 17 -16.41 -14.29 13.77
CA LEU A 17 -16.78 -13.16 12.91
C LEU A 17 -18.26 -13.13 12.51
N LEU A 18 -18.91 -14.29 12.43
CA LEU A 18 -20.28 -14.44 11.93
C LEU A 18 -21.21 -14.71 13.11
N ALA A 19 -22.38 -14.08 13.09
CA ALA A 19 -23.39 -14.26 14.14
C ALA A 19 -24.17 -15.58 14.01
N ALA A 20 -24.18 -16.20 12.83
CA ALA A 20 -24.81 -17.50 12.61
C ALA A 20 -23.98 -18.62 13.25
N ASP A 21 -24.66 -19.60 13.86
CA ASP A 21 -24.04 -20.83 14.34
C ASP A 21 -23.59 -21.68 13.15
N ILE A 22 -22.33 -22.10 13.16
CA ILE A 22 -21.69 -22.89 12.11
C ILE A 22 -21.38 -24.29 12.66
N HIS A 23 -21.92 -25.32 12.03
CA HIS A 23 -21.58 -26.71 12.36
C HIS A 23 -21.00 -27.43 11.15
N ALA A 24 -19.73 -27.83 11.24
CA ALA A 24 -19.06 -28.57 10.18
C ALA A 24 -18.95 -30.07 10.52
N ARG A 25 -19.43 -30.94 9.62
CA ARG A 25 -19.28 -32.39 9.73
C ARG A 25 -18.91 -33.00 8.39
N GLY A 26 -17.67 -33.46 8.27
CA GLY A 26 -17.16 -34.00 7.01
C GLY A 26 -17.08 -32.91 5.95
N ASN A 27 -17.89 -33.04 4.88
CA ASN A 27 -18.00 -32.02 3.83
C ASN A 27 -19.29 -31.18 3.94
N ASP A 28 -20.12 -31.45 4.94
CA ASP A 28 -21.38 -30.75 5.15
C ASP A 28 -21.17 -29.62 6.18
N ILE A 29 -21.66 -28.42 5.84
CA ILE A 29 -21.70 -27.27 6.74
C ILE A 29 -23.17 -26.90 6.95
N THR A 30 -23.61 -26.93 8.19
CA THR A 30 -24.94 -26.52 8.60
C THR A 30 -24.86 -25.13 9.23
N LEU A 31 -25.76 -24.23 8.81
CA LEU A 31 -25.87 -22.87 9.32
C LEU A 31 -27.22 -22.71 10.02
N SER A 32 -27.23 -22.10 11.19
CA SER A 32 -28.45 -21.78 11.93
C SER A 32 -28.36 -20.40 12.60
N GLY A 33 -29.49 -19.72 12.74
CA GLY A 33 -29.56 -18.37 13.29
C GLY A 33 -30.65 -17.55 12.60
N ASP A 34 -30.56 -16.23 12.72
CA ASP A 34 -31.45 -15.32 12.01
C ASP A 34 -31.19 -15.36 10.50
N ALA A 35 -32.24 -15.18 9.70
CA ALA A 35 -32.17 -15.35 8.24
C ALA A 35 -31.12 -14.46 7.57
N ALA A 36 -30.91 -13.25 8.08
CA ALA A 36 -29.90 -12.32 7.56
C ALA A 36 -28.47 -12.80 7.86
N ASP A 37 -28.23 -13.33 9.05
CA ASP A 37 -26.92 -13.82 9.47
C ASP A 37 -26.56 -15.13 8.76
N VAL A 38 -27.54 -16.02 8.58
CA VAL A 38 -27.38 -17.24 7.78
C VAL A 38 -27.04 -16.91 6.33
N ALA A 39 -27.72 -15.95 5.72
CA ALA A 39 -27.43 -15.54 4.34
C ALA A 39 -26.02 -14.94 4.19
N LEU A 40 -25.57 -14.13 5.15
CA LEU A 40 -24.20 -13.60 5.17
C LEU A 40 -23.16 -14.72 5.32
N ALA A 41 -23.41 -15.65 6.26
CA ALA A 41 -22.52 -16.79 6.50
C ALA A 41 -22.43 -17.72 5.27
N GLU A 42 -23.56 -18.00 4.62
CA GLU A 42 -23.62 -18.79 3.39
C GLU A 42 -22.81 -18.14 2.26
N ARG A 43 -22.97 -16.82 2.06
CA ARG A 43 -22.21 -16.06 1.07
C ARG A 43 -20.71 -16.09 1.39
N ALA A 44 -20.33 -15.86 2.65
CA ALA A 44 -18.93 -15.89 3.08
C ALA A 44 -18.29 -17.26 2.85
N ILE A 45 -18.97 -18.34 3.24
CA ILE A 45 -18.47 -19.70 3.05
C ILE A 45 -18.33 -20.01 1.55
N SER A 46 -19.30 -19.64 0.73
CA SER A 46 -19.27 -19.87 -0.73
C SER A 46 -18.06 -19.19 -1.38
N GLU A 47 -17.83 -17.91 -1.08
CA GLU A 47 -16.68 -17.15 -1.58
C GLU A 47 -15.34 -17.76 -1.14
N LEU A 48 -15.23 -18.18 0.12
CA LEU A 48 -14.01 -18.81 0.64
C LEU A 48 -13.79 -20.21 0.06
N VAL A 49 -14.85 -20.94 -0.28
CA VAL A 49 -14.77 -22.20 -1.01
C VAL A 49 -14.22 -21.98 -2.41
N GLU A 50 -14.61 -20.91 -3.11
CA GLU A 50 -14.04 -20.56 -4.42
C GLU A 50 -12.55 -20.22 -4.32
N VAL A 51 -12.14 -19.46 -3.30
CA VAL A 51 -10.71 -19.19 -3.02
C VAL A 51 -9.94 -20.50 -2.85
N VAL A 52 -10.44 -21.44 -2.05
CA VAL A 52 -9.80 -22.75 -1.88
C VAL A 52 -9.81 -23.56 -3.18
N GLY A 53 -10.90 -23.48 -3.96
CA GLY A 53 -11.06 -24.13 -5.26
C GLY A 53 -10.04 -23.68 -6.30
N SER A 54 -9.57 -22.43 -6.21
CA SER A 54 -8.48 -21.90 -7.05
C SER A 54 -7.09 -22.47 -6.71
N GLY A 55 -6.99 -23.37 -5.72
CA GLY A 55 -5.74 -23.99 -5.28
C GLY A 55 -4.99 -23.17 -4.23
N GLN A 56 -5.59 -22.10 -3.72
CA GLN A 56 -4.98 -21.23 -2.73
C GLN A 56 -5.20 -21.74 -1.31
N ARG A 57 -4.15 -21.63 -0.49
CA ARG A 57 -4.26 -21.96 0.94
C ARG A 57 -5.00 -20.84 1.66
N LEU A 58 -6.15 -21.18 2.23
CA LEU A 58 -6.90 -20.27 3.08
C LEU A 58 -6.29 -20.21 4.49
N THR A 59 -6.04 -19.00 4.98
CA THR A 59 -5.52 -18.71 6.33
C THR A 59 -6.54 -17.91 7.14
N PRO A 60 -6.45 -17.88 8.49
CA PRO A 60 -7.40 -17.12 9.31
C PRO A 60 -7.44 -15.62 8.94
N ASP A 61 -6.29 -15.11 8.52
CA ASP A 61 -6.14 -13.74 8.05
C ASP A 61 -6.84 -13.48 6.70
N ALA A 62 -6.87 -14.47 5.80
CA ALA A 62 -7.66 -14.40 4.57
C ALA A 62 -9.17 -14.54 4.85
N VAL A 63 -9.57 -15.36 5.83
CA VAL A 63 -10.96 -15.48 6.30
C VAL A 63 -11.48 -14.14 6.81
N ARG A 64 -10.78 -13.50 7.76
CA ARG A 64 -11.13 -12.16 8.28
C ARG A 64 -11.40 -11.17 7.18
N ARG A 65 -10.50 -11.13 6.18
CA ARG A 65 -10.61 -10.20 5.06
C ARG A 65 -11.77 -10.52 4.13
N GLY A 66 -11.98 -11.79 3.81
CA GLY A 66 -13.10 -12.21 2.97
C GLY A 66 -14.44 -11.83 3.60
N VAL A 67 -14.60 -12.07 4.90
CA VAL A 67 -15.80 -11.64 5.64
C VAL A 67 -15.92 -10.11 5.69
N ALA A 68 -14.83 -9.39 5.99
CA ALA A 68 -14.84 -7.93 6.03
C ALA A 68 -15.16 -7.28 4.67
N MET A 69 -14.80 -7.89 3.55
CA MET A 69 -15.17 -7.42 2.21
C MET A 69 -16.69 -7.54 1.98
N LEU A 70 -17.32 -8.61 2.47
CA LEU A 70 -18.75 -8.85 2.30
C LEU A 70 -19.64 -7.96 3.17
N THR A 71 -19.11 -7.50 4.31
CA THR A 71 -19.81 -6.55 5.21
C THR A 71 -19.53 -5.09 4.85
N GLY A 72 -18.60 -4.83 3.93
CA GLY A 72 -18.25 -3.49 3.44
C GLY A 72 -19.18 -2.98 2.34
N ALA A 73 -18.99 -1.71 1.96
CA ALA A 73 -19.73 -1.08 0.87
C ALA A 73 -19.12 -1.43 -0.51
N GLY A 74 -19.33 -2.66 -0.97
CA GLY A 74 -18.91 -3.11 -2.29
C GLY A 74 -19.57 -4.41 -2.72
N ASP A 75 -19.87 -4.54 -4.01
CA ASP A 75 -20.43 -5.76 -4.63
C ASP A 75 -19.36 -6.71 -5.21
N GLU A 76 -18.07 -6.38 -5.06
CA GLU A 76 -16.98 -7.20 -5.59
C GLU A 76 -16.75 -8.46 -4.72
N SER A 77 -16.55 -9.59 -5.38
CA SER A 77 -16.37 -10.90 -4.74
C SER A 77 -15.00 -10.97 -4.02
N PRO A 78 -14.96 -11.42 -2.75
CA PRO A 78 -13.71 -11.78 -2.09
C PRO A 78 -12.85 -12.76 -2.89
N ALA A 79 -13.46 -13.71 -3.61
CA ALA A 79 -12.73 -14.63 -4.46
C ALA A 79 -11.96 -13.86 -5.56
N ASP A 80 -12.59 -12.89 -6.24
CA ASP A 80 -11.93 -12.08 -7.28
C ASP A 80 -10.72 -11.31 -6.76
N VAL A 81 -10.77 -10.83 -5.51
CA VAL A 81 -9.64 -10.12 -4.87
C VAL A 81 -8.54 -11.08 -4.46
N LEU A 82 -8.90 -12.12 -3.71
CA LEU A 82 -7.93 -13.00 -3.07
C LEU A 82 -7.26 -13.94 -4.08
N THR A 83 -7.89 -14.19 -5.24
CA THR A 83 -7.35 -15.05 -6.29
C THR A 83 -6.46 -14.31 -7.30
N LEU A 84 -6.44 -12.97 -7.31
CA LEU A 84 -5.69 -12.17 -8.27
C LEU A 84 -4.16 -12.16 -7.99
N ASP A 85 -3.45 -13.10 -8.59
CA ASP A 85 -1.99 -13.20 -8.45
C ASP A 85 -1.25 -12.25 -9.40
N ILE A 86 -0.45 -11.34 -8.84
CA ILE A 86 0.38 -10.41 -9.63
C ILE A 86 1.72 -11.04 -9.96
N LEU A 87 2.38 -11.60 -8.93
CA LEU A 87 3.68 -12.26 -9.01
C LEU A 87 3.76 -13.39 -8.00
N SER A 88 4.32 -14.51 -8.41
CA SER A 88 4.62 -15.63 -7.51
C SER A 88 6.10 -15.96 -7.58
N ARG A 89 6.75 -15.98 -6.42
CA ARG A 89 8.18 -16.28 -6.31
C ARG A 89 8.49 -17.03 -5.01
N ARG A 90 9.22 -18.15 -5.12
CA ARG A 90 9.66 -18.98 -3.97
C ARG A 90 8.53 -19.31 -3.00
N GLY A 91 7.34 -19.60 -3.53
CA GLY A 91 6.14 -19.89 -2.72
C GLY A 91 5.49 -18.68 -2.04
N LYS A 92 6.01 -17.46 -2.25
CA LYS A 92 5.36 -16.21 -1.84
C LYS A 92 4.65 -15.60 -3.05
N THR A 93 3.37 -15.30 -2.88
CA THR A 93 2.57 -14.63 -3.92
C THR A 93 2.23 -13.23 -3.48
N ILE A 94 2.50 -12.27 -4.36
CA ILE A 94 2.14 -10.87 -4.21
C ILE A 94 0.81 -10.64 -4.93
N ARG A 95 -0.16 -10.14 -4.18
CA ARG A 95 -1.55 -9.92 -4.63
C ARG A 95 -2.20 -8.81 -3.79
N PRO A 96 -3.26 -8.16 -4.30
CA PRO A 96 -4.11 -7.34 -3.46
C PRO A 96 -4.74 -8.20 -2.35
N LYS A 97 -4.94 -7.58 -1.20
CA LYS A 97 -5.56 -8.19 -0.03
C LYS A 97 -6.82 -7.46 0.38
N THR A 98 -7.05 -6.24 -0.12
CA THR A 98 -8.25 -5.46 0.13
C THR A 98 -8.89 -5.05 -1.19
N LEU A 99 -10.15 -4.64 -1.12
CA LEU A 99 -10.91 -4.19 -2.27
C LEU A 99 -10.27 -2.98 -2.96
N ASN A 100 -9.85 -1.95 -2.19
CA ASN A 100 -9.21 -0.78 -2.78
C ASN A 100 -7.82 -1.12 -3.35
N GLN A 101 -7.09 -2.08 -2.76
CA GLN A 101 -5.84 -2.58 -3.37
C GLN A 101 -6.09 -3.26 -4.71
N LYS A 102 -7.18 -4.04 -4.85
CA LYS A 102 -7.57 -4.62 -6.15
C LYS A 102 -7.90 -3.52 -7.16
N ARG A 103 -8.79 -2.59 -6.80
CA ARG A 103 -9.15 -1.45 -7.66
C ARG A 103 -7.93 -0.64 -8.10
N TYR A 104 -6.98 -0.44 -7.20
CA TYR A 104 -5.70 0.21 -7.51
C TYR A 104 -4.89 -0.57 -8.54
N VAL A 105 -4.77 -1.88 -8.38
CA VAL A 105 -4.07 -2.75 -9.33
C VAL A 105 -4.76 -2.79 -10.69
N ASP A 106 -6.10 -2.89 -10.71
CA ASP A 106 -6.91 -2.86 -11.93
C ASP A 106 -6.76 -1.51 -12.66
N ALA A 107 -6.72 -0.40 -11.90
CA ALA A 107 -6.45 0.92 -12.45
C ALA A 107 -5.05 1.01 -13.06
N ILE A 108 -4.04 0.39 -12.43
CA ILE A 108 -2.69 0.29 -13.01
C ILE A 108 -2.74 -0.42 -14.35
N ASP A 109 -3.56 -1.44 -14.55
CA ASP A 109 -3.68 -2.07 -15.87
C ASP A 109 -4.37 -1.16 -16.89
N ALA A 110 -5.50 -0.56 -16.48
CA ALA A 110 -6.40 0.16 -17.37
C ALA A 110 -5.95 1.58 -17.77
N LYS A 111 -5.02 2.20 -17.02
CA LYS A 111 -4.69 3.63 -17.16
C LYS A 111 -3.22 3.88 -17.39
N THR A 112 -2.86 4.88 -18.20
CA THR A 112 -1.47 5.24 -18.47
C THR A 112 -0.80 5.89 -17.26
N ILE A 113 -1.53 6.70 -16.49
CA ILE A 113 -1.01 7.32 -15.26
C ILE A 113 -1.92 6.99 -14.08
N VAL A 114 -1.36 6.42 -13.02
CA VAL A 114 -2.10 6.12 -11.79
C VAL A 114 -1.44 6.77 -10.59
N PHE A 115 -2.22 7.46 -9.77
CA PHE A 115 -1.82 7.97 -8.47
C PHE A 115 -2.33 7.04 -7.38
N GLY A 116 -1.44 6.32 -6.71
CA GLY A 116 -1.76 5.53 -5.51
C GLY A 116 -1.54 6.38 -4.26
N ILE A 117 -2.62 6.87 -3.66
CA ILE A 117 -2.57 7.82 -2.55
C ILE A 117 -3.09 7.15 -1.30
N GLY A 118 -2.31 7.15 -0.22
CA GLY A 118 -2.79 6.66 1.06
C GLY A 118 -1.71 6.48 2.12
N PRO A 119 -2.10 6.03 3.33
CA PRO A 119 -1.17 5.85 4.45
C PRO A 119 -0.03 4.86 4.18
N ALA A 120 1.00 4.91 5.03
CA ALA A 120 2.07 3.91 5.03
C ALA A 120 1.51 2.50 5.35
N GLY A 121 1.97 1.49 4.62
CA GLY A 121 1.55 0.09 4.81
C GLY A 121 0.29 -0.32 4.07
N THR A 122 -0.33 0.56 3.28
CA THR A 122 -1.46 0.24 2.39
C THR A 122 -1.07 -0.56 1.13
N GLY A 123 0.23 -0.77 0.91
CA GLY A 123 0.73 -1.54 -0.23
C GLY A 123 0.90 -0.75 -1.53
N LYS A 124 0.62 0.57 -1.56
CA LYS A 124 0.70 1.41 -2.77
C LYS A 124 1.97 1.23 -3.61
N THR A 125 3.15 1.38 -3.02
CA THR A 125 4.44 1.25 -3.71
C THR A 125 4.75 -0.21 -4.02
N TYR A 126 4.47 -1.11 -3.08
CA TYR A 126 4.77 -2.54 -3.22
C TYR A 126 3.97 -3.20 -4.35
N LEU A 127 2.66 -2.93 -4.45
CA LEU A 127 1.80 -3.44 -5.52
C LEU A 127 2.16 -2.82 -6.88
N ALA A 128 2.50 -1.52 -6.92
CA ALA A 128 2.99 -0.88 -8.15
C ALA A 128 4.26 -1.54 -8.68
N MET A 129 5.22 -1.80 -7.79
CA MET A 129 6.46 -2.47 -8.14
C MET A 129 6.22 -3.92 -8.61
N ALA A 130 5.29 -4.63 -7.98
CA ALA A 130 4.90 -5.96 -8.44
C ALA A 130 4.32 -5.92 -9.87
N LYS A 131 3.49 -4.92 -10.18
CA LYS A 131 2.97 -4.71 -11.55
C LYS A 131 4.08 -4.32 -12.53
N ALA A 132 5.04 -3.49 -12.13
CA ALA A 132 6.20 -3.14 -12.96
C ALA A 132 7.04 -4.37 -13.32
N VAL A 133 7.36 -5.21 -12.32
CA VAL A 133 8.13 -6.45 -12.52
C VAL A 133 7.35 -7.44 -13.39
N SER A 134 6.04 -7.58 -13.17
CA SER A 134 5.17 -8.42 -14.01
C SER A 134 5.14 -7.93 -15.47
N ALA A 135 5.01 -6.62 -15.70
CA ALA A 135 5.04 -6.01 -17.02
C ALA A 135 6.39 -6.24 -17.73
N LEU A 136 7.52 -6.16 -17.00
CA LEU A 136 8.84 -6.45 -17.53
C LEU A 136 8.99 -7.94 -17.91
N GLN A 137 8.57 -8.86 -17.03
CA GLN A 137 8.66 -10.31 -17.27
C GLN A 137 7.79 -10.76 -18.45
N THR A 138 6.61 -10.15 -18.61
CA THR A 138 5.69 -10.40 -19.72
C THR A 138 6.01 -9.58 -20.98
N LYS A 139 7.12 -8.82 -20.97
CA LYS A 139 7.62 -8.00 -22.10
C LYS A 139 6.64 -6.93 -22.58
N GLN A 140 5.77 -6.45 -21.70
CA GLN A 140 4.90 -5.29 -21.98
C GLN A 140 5.68 -3.98 -21.96
N VAL A 141 6.79 -3.94 -21.22
CA VAL A 141 7.77 -2.86 -21.19
C VAL A 141 9.18 -3.45 -21.28
N SER A 142 10.14 -2.68 -21.78
CA SER A 142 11.55 -3.10 -21.81
C SER A 142 12.34 -2.68 -20.57
N ARG A 143 11.84 -1.74 -19.77
CA ARG A 143 12.55 -1.22 -18.59
C ARG A 143 11.65 -0.78 -17.45
N ILE A 144 12.20 -0.81 -16.24
CA ILE A 144 11.59 -0.28 -15.02
C ILE A 144 12.44 0.89 -14.51
N ILE A 145 11.80 2.01 -14.18
CA ILE A 145 12.46 3.17 -13.60
C ILE A 145 11.79 3.48 -12.27
N LEU A 146 12.53 3.30 -11.18
CA LEU A 146 12.09 3.62 -9.82
C LEU A 146 12.77 4.91 -9.39
N THR A 147 11.96 5.90 -9.01
CA THR A 147 12.48 7.19 -8.60
C THR A 147 11.81 7.70 -7.34
N ARG A 148 12.59 8.43 -6.53
CA ARG A 148 12.15 9.07 -5.29
C ARG A 148 12.70 10.50 -5.23
N PRO A 149 11.97 11.51 -4.73
CA PRO A 149 12.54 12.82 -4.49
C PRO A 149 13.59 12.73 -3.37
N ALA A 150 14.69 13.46 -3.53
CA ALA A 150 15.65 13.64 -2.46
C ALA A 150 15.09 14.68 -1.48
N VAL A 151 14.80 14.26 -0.26
CA VAL A 151 14.20 15.10 0.78
C VAL A 151 15.06 14.96 2.01
N GLU A 152 15.50 16.09 2.55
CA GLU A 152 16.32 16.12 3.77
C GLU A 152 15.40 15.85 4.97
N ALA A 153 15.14 14.58 5.26
CA ALA A 153 14.38 14.18 6.43
C ALA A 153 15.30 14.27 7.67
N GLY A 154 15.35 15.46 8.28
CA GLY A 154 15.97 15.68 9.60
C GLY A 154 17.50 15.87 9.61
N GLU A 155 18.26 15.25 8.70
CA GLU A 155 19.70 15.49 8.52
C GLU A 155 19.95 16.18 7.18
N ARG A 156 20.68 17.31 7.17
CA ARG A 156 21.04 17.95 5.89
C ARG A 156 21.92 16.99 5.11
N LEU A 157 21.60 16.75 3.83
CA LEU A 157 22.34 15.84 2.94
C LEU A 157 23.85 16.19 2.90
N GLY A 158 24.17 17.46 3.20
CA GLY A 158 25.53 17.97 3.36
C GLY A 158 26.39 17.29 4.45
N PHE A 159 25.82 16.69 5.51
CA PHE A 159 26.59 16.19 6.68
C PHE A 159 26.99 14.72 6.64
N LEU A 160 26.38 13.89 5.78
CA LEU A 160 26.84 12.52 5.61
C LEU A 160 28.23 12.53 4.92
N PRO A 161 29.21 11.74 5.37
CA PRO A 161 30.48 11.57 4.65
C PRO A 161 30.26 10.73 3.38
N GLY A 162 31.06 10.98 2.33
CA GLY A 162 31.00 10.21 1.07
C GLY A 162 30.55 11.00 -0.17
N THR A 163 30.48 10.30 -1.29
CA THR A 163 30.01 10.81 -2.59
C THR A 163 28.51 11.13 -2.57
N LEU A 164 28.04 11.97 -3.51
CA LEU A 164 26.60 12.31 -3.60
C LEU A 164 25.72 11.07 -3.75
N SER A 165 26.20 10.02 -4.43
CA SER A 165 25.48 8.75 -4.56
C SER A 165 25.36 8.00 -3.24
N GLU A 166 26.44 7.91 -2.45
CA GLU A 166 26.44 7.26 -1.13
C GLU A 166 25.50 7.95 -0.12
N LYS A 167 25.27 9.26 -0.30
CA LYS A 167 24.34 10.05 0.51
C LYS A 167 22.88 9.81 0.18
N ILE A 168 22.57 9.45 -1.06
CA ILE A 168 21.21 9.25 -1.56
C ILE A 168 20.79 7.79 -1.40
N ASP A 169 21.74 6.86 -1.39
CA ASP A 169 21.51 5.41 -1.29
C ASP A 169 20.57 4.98 -0.14
N PRO A 170 20.68 5.53 1.09
CA PRO A 170 19.76 5.16 2.18
C PRO A 170 18.28 5.42 1.88
N TYR A 171 17.97 6.47 1.10
CA TYR A 171 16.60 6.83 0.74
C TYR A 171 16.00 5.92 -0.34
N LEU A 172 16.87 5.32 -1.15
CA LEU A 172 16.50 4.40 -2.23
C LEU A 172 16.48 2.93 -1.76
N ARG A 173 17.10 2.62 -0.61
CA ARG A 173 17.17 1.26 -0.04
C ARG A 173 15.82 0.52 0.02
N PRO A 174 14.70 1.14 0.45
CA PRO A 174 13.41 0.44 0.48
C PRO A 174 12.96 -0.07 -0.90
N LEU A 175 13.34 0.61 -1.99
CA LEU A 175 13.05 0.17 -3.36
C LEU A 175 13.92 -1.03 -3.75
N TYR A 176 15.19 -1.06 -3.34
CA TYR A 176 16.05 -2.23 -3.53
C TYR A 176 15.53 -3.45 -2.76
N ASP A 177 15.13 -3.28 -1.50
CA ASP A 177 14.59 -4.35 -0.66
C ASP A 177 13.32 -4.95 -1.28
N ALA A 178 12.42 -4.10 -1.79
CA ALA A 178 11.20 -4.56 -2.47
C ALA A 178 11.50 -5.34 -3.77
N LEU A 179 12.53 -4.95 -4.53
CA LEU A 179 12.95 -5.74 -5.71
C LEU A 179 13.46 -7.13 -5.31
N HIS A 180 14.18 -7.26 -4.18
CA HIS A 180 14.69 -8.55 -3.70
C HIS A 180 13.57 -9.53 -3.31
N ASP A 181 12.41 -9.03 -2.89
CA ASP A 181 11.23 -9.86 -2.68
C ASP A 181 10.67 -10.39 -4.01
N MET A 182 10.67 -9.56 -5.05
CA MET A 182 9.99 -9.81 -6.33
C MET A 182 10.83 -10.57 -7.36
N MET A 183 12.16 -10.44 -7.31
CA MET A 183 13.08 -10.95 -8.33
C MET A 183 14.24 -11.72 -7.71
N ASP A 184 14.92 -12.53 -8.52
CA ASP A 184 16.11 -13.22 -8.05
C ASP A 184 17.25 -12.25 -7.72
N PRO A 185 17.82 -12.31 -6.49
CA PRO A 185 18.89 -11.41 -6.07
C PRO A 185 20.08 -11.38 -7.02
N GLU A 186 20.37 -12.48 -7.71
CA GLU A 186 21.46 -12.58 -8.68
C GLU A 186 21.15 -11.90 -10.03
N LEU A 187 19.86 -11.73 -10.36
CA LEU A 187 19.43 -11.06 -11.59
C LEU A 187 19.39 -9.53 -11.41
N ILE A 188 19.05 -9.04 -10.22
CA ILE A 188 18.90 -7.61 -9.95
C ILE A 188 20.16 -6.82 -10.36
N PRO A 189 21.38 -7.18 -9.92
CA PRO A 189 22.60 -6.47 -10.33
C PRO A 189 22.79 -6.47 -11.85
N LYS A 190 22.50 -7.58 -12.54
CA LYS A 190 22.65 -7.69 -14.00
C LYS A 190 21.70 -6.74 -14.73
N LEU A 191 20.45 -6.69 -14.29
CA LEU A 191 19.42 -5.82 -14.86
C LEU A 191 19.71 -4.34 -14.58
N MET A 192 20.25 -4.03 -13.40
CA MET A 192 20.70 -2.68 -13.04
C MET A 192 21.88 -2.24 -13.91
N THR A 193 22.91 -3.08 -14.06
CA THR A 193 24.06 -2.77 -14.93
C THR A 193 23.66 -2.63 -16.40
N ALA A 194 22.69 -3.40 -16.87
CA ALA A 194 22.16 -3.29 -18.22
C ALA A 194 21.22 -2.08 -18.43
N GLY A 195 20.86 -1.35 -17.37
CA GLY A 195 19.90 -0.25 -17.43
C GLY A 195 18.45 -0.69 -17.68
N VAL A 196 18.15 -1.98 -17.53
CA VAL A 196 16.79 -2.54 -17.63
C VAL A 196 15.99 -2.16 -16.38
N ILE A 197 16.63 -2.15 -15.21
CA ILE A 197 16.08 -1.57 -13.99
C ILE A 197 16.95 -0.38 -13.62
N GLU A 198 16.34 0.76 -13.37
CA GLU A 198 17.02 1.96 -12.92
C GLU A 198 16.40 2.41 -11.60
N VAL A 199 17.23 2.60 -10.56
CA VAL A 199 16.82 3.18 -9.29
C VAL A 199 17.61 4.47 -9.10
N ALA A 200 16.94 5.62 -9.19
CA ALA A 200 17.61 6.92 -9.26
C ALA A 200 16.78 8.03 -8.59
N PRO A 201 17.40 9.12 -8.13
CA PRO A 201 16.65 10.24 -7.57
C PRO A 201 15.92 11.04 -8.68
N LEU A 202 14.83 11.71 -8.31
CA LEU A 202 13.93 12.42 -9.24
C LEU A 202 14.64 13.42 -10.18
N GLY A 203 15.73 14.04 -9.74
CA GLY A 203 16.49 14.98 -10.57
C GLY A 203 17.03 14.37 -11.86
N TYR A 204 17.28 13.05 -11.88
CA TYR A 204 17.81 12.33 -13.04
C TYR A 204 16.77 12.14 -14.15
N MET A 205 15.50 12.44 -13.87
CA MET A 205 14.42 12.38 -14.87
C MET A 205 14.42 13.60 -15.80
N ARG A 206 15.10 14.69 -15.42
CA ARG A 206 15.10 15.94 -16.18
C ARG A 206 15.66 15.74 -17.59
N GLY A 207 14.96 16.26 -18.60
CA GLY A 207 15.39 16.22 -20.00
C GLY A 207 15.25 14.86 -20.68
N ARG A 208 14.66 13.86 -20.02
CA ARG A 208 14.46 12.52 -20.60
C ARG A 208 13.08 12.40 -21.26
N THR A 209 12.98 11.50 -22.22
CA THR A 209 11.70 10.95 -22.68
C THR A 209 11.73 9.46 -22.39
N LEU A 210 10.75 9.00 -21.62
CA LEU A 210 10.73 7.65 -21.07
C LEU A 210 9.78 6.80 -21.90
N ASN A 211 10.25 6.28 -23.04
CA ASN A 211 9.52 5.31 -23.87
C ASN A 211 9.68 3.87 -23.34
N ASP A 212 8.69 3.03 -23.63
CA ASP A 212 8.67 1.59 -23.38
C ASP A 212 9.09 1.21 -21.95
N ALA A 213 8.57 1.95 -20.97
CA ALA A 213 9.01 1.91 -19.58
C ALA A 213 7.85 1.86 -18.59
N PHE A 214 8.04 1.13 -17.51
CA PHE A 214 7.20 1.26 -16.31
C PHE A 214 7.93 2.15 -15.30
N ILE A 215 7.39 3.34 -15.04
CA ILE A 215 8.02 4.34 -14.18
C ILE A 215 7.23 4.48 -12.89
N ILE A 216 7.91 4.41 -11.74
CA ILE A 216 7.32 4.61 -10.42
C ILE A 216 7.98 5.81 -9.76
N LEU A 217 7.19 6.83 -9.41
CA LEU A 217 7.61 7.91 -8.52
C LEU A 217 7.07 7.65 -7.12
N ASP A 218 7.95 7.24 -6.21
CA ASP A 218 7.61 6.99 -4.82
C ASP A 218 7.78 8.25 -3.97
N GLU A 219 6.99 8.32 -2.89
CA GLU A 219 7.00 9.40 -1.89
C GLU A 219 6.76 10.78 -2.51
N ALA A 220 5.84 10.79 -3.47
CA ALA A 220 5.54 11.93 -4.32
C ALA A 220 4.98 13.14 -3.55
N GLN A 221 4.49 12.95 -2.33
CA GLN A 221 4.06 14.05 -1.47
C GLN A 221 5.20 15.04 -1.18
N ASN A 222 6.45 14.58 -1.29
CA ASN A 222 7.65 15.38 -1.10
C ASN A 222 8.22 15.97 -2.39
N THR A 223 7.39 16.11 -3.43
CA THR A 223 7.71 16.86 -4.64
C THR A 223 7.09 18.25 -4.62
N THR A 224 7.69 19.20 -5.32
CA THR A 224 7.01 20.47 -5.66
C THR A 224 6.11 20.30 -6.89
N ALA A 225 5.18 21.23 -7.12
CA ALA A 225 4.34 21.22 -8.33
C ALA A 225 5.17 21.28 -9.63
N GLU A 226 6.30 22.01 -9.62
CA GLU A 226 7.22 22.08 -10.75
C GLU A 226 7.92 20.74 -11.00
N GLN A 227 8.37 20.05 -9.94
CA GLN A 227 8.97 18.72 -10.05
C GLN A 227 7.97 17.69 -10.54
N MET A 228 6.73 17.72 -10.04
CA MET A 228 5.65 16.84 -10.49
C MET A 228 5.35 17.06 -11.98
N LYS A 229 5.18 18.32 -12.41
CA LYS A 229 5.00 18.66 -13.84
C LYS A 229 6.19 18.21 -14.68
N MET A 230 7.42 18.45 -14.21
CA MET A 230 8.64 18.03 -14.88
C MET A 230 8.64 16.52 -15.09
N PHE A 231 8.29 15.74 -14.06
CA PHE A 231 8.24 14.29 -14.09
C PHE A 231 7.15 13.74 -15.01
N LEU A 232 5.90 14.18 -14.86
CA LEU A 232 4.78 13.66 -15.65
C LEU A 232 4.98 13.95 -17.16
N THR A 233 5.61 15.08 -17.50
CA THR A 233 5.94 15.40 -18.91
C THR A 233 7.11 14.59 -19.48
N ARG A 234 7.71 13.65 -18.72
CA ARG A 234 8.71 12.71 -19.24
C ARG A 234 8.07 11.47 -19.86
N LEU A 235 6.75 11.27 -19.71
CA LEU A 235 6.03 10.14 -20.29
C LEU A 235 6.28 10.05 -21.80
N GLY A 236 6.76 8.88 -22.25
CA GLY A 236 6.92 8.53 -23.66
C GLY A 236 5.91 7.49 -24.12
N PHE A 237 6.03 7.07 -25.38
CA PHE A 237 5.17 6.04 -25.97
C PHE A 237 5.43 4.66 -25.35
N GLY A 238 4.37 3.86 -25.22
CA GLY A 238 4.44 2.50 -24.67
C GLY A 238 4.83 2.46 -23.19
N SER A 239 4.67 3.57 -22.47
CA SER A 239 5.07 3.68 -21.08
C SER A 239 3.89 3.86 -20.15
N LYS A 240 4.12 3.53 -18.88
CA LYS A 240 3.14 3.68 -17.80
C LYS A 240 3.79 4.37 -16.62
N ILE A 241 3.07 5.29 -15.97
CA ILE A 241 3.53 5.98 -14.76
C ILE A 241 2.63 5.60 -13.60
N VAL A 242 3.25 5.22 -12.48
CA VAL A 242 2.57 5.13 -11.20
C VAL A 242 3.23 6.09 -10.21
N VAL A 243 2.43 6.98 -9.61
CA VAL A 243 2.88 7.94 -8.62
C VAL A 243 2.32 7.50 -7.27
N THR A 244 3.17 7.23 -6.29
CA THR A 244 2.76 6.80 -4.96
C THR A 244 3.11 7.85 -3.91
N GLY A 245 2.21 8.07 -2.95
CA GLY A 245 2.47 9.01 -1.88
C GLY A 245 1.40 9.02 -0.80
N ASP A 246 1.68 9.75 0.27
CA ASP A 246 0.74 10.02 1.36
C ASP A 246 0.49 11.52 1.43
N ALA A 247 -0.68 11.97 0.99
CA ALA A 247 -1.00 13.40 0.98
C ALA A 247 -1.03 14.02 2.39
N THR A 248 -1.02 13.24 3.47
CA THR A 248 -1.03 13.73 4.86
C THR A 248 0.37 13.94 5.44
N GLN A 249 1.41 13.30 4.89
CA GLN A 249 2.78 13.30 5.42
C GLN A 249 3.76 14.11 4.54
N VAL A 250 3.59 15.44 4.52
CA VAL A 250 4.43 16.32 3.66
C VAL A 250 5.68 16.79 4.41
N ASP A 251 6.86 16.36 3.94
CA ASP A 251 8.17 16.67 4.53
C ASP A 251 8.90 17.82 3.80
N LEU A 252 8.17 18.69 3.09
CA LEU A 252 8.77 19.79 2.33
C LEU A 252 9.23 20.94 3.24
N PRO A 253 10.44 21.50 3.01
CA PRO A 253 10.92 22.64 3.76
C PRO A 253 10.01 23.87 3.57
N ASN A 254 9.89 24.66 4.64
CA ASN A 254 9.17 25.94 4.69
C ASN A 254 7.67 25.87 4.36
N GLY A 255 7.03 24.70 4.46
CA GLY A 255 5.59 24.57 4.21
C GLY A 255 5.20 24.79 2.74
N SER A 256 6.14 24.60 1.81
CA SER A 256 5.87 24.66 0.37
C SER A 256 4.76 23.68 0.00
N GLY A 257 3.84 24.08 -0.88
CA GLY A 257 2.73 23.23 -1.29
C GLY A 257 3.18 21.94 -1.97
N SER A 258 2.62 20.80 -1.56
CA SER A 258 2.91 19.49 -2.13
C SER A 258 2.48 19.40 -3.60
N GLY A 259 3.39 18.94 -4.46
CA GLY A 259 3.16 18.67 -5.87
C GLY A 259 2.12 17.58 -6.09
N LEU A 260 2.02 16.60 -5.18
CA LEU A 260 0.99 15.58 -5.21
C LEU A 260 -0.41 16.19 -5.05
N ARG A 261 -0.61 17.01 -4.01
CA ARG A 261 -1.89 17.71 -3.80
C ARG A 261 -2.23 18.68 -4.93
N ALA A 262 -1.22 19.30 -5.54
CA ALA A 262 -1.44 20.14 -6.71
C ALA A 262 -1.89 19.31 -7.92
N ALA A 263 -1.23 18.19 -8.21
CA ALA A 263 -1.59 17.29 -9.30
C ALA A 263 -3.00 16.72 -9.15
N MET A 264 -3.39 16.30 -7.94
CA MET A 264 -4.76 15.83 -7.66
C MET A 264 -5.83 16.84 -8.06
N ARG A 265 -5.59 18.14 -7.83
CA ARG A 265 -6.56 19.19 -8.19
C ARG A 265 -6.50 19.59 -9.67
N ILE A 266 -5.31 19.60 -10.25
CA ILE A 266 -5.07 20.12 -11.60
C ILE A 266 -5.38 19.08 -12.68
N LEU A 267 -5.14 17.80 -12.38
CA LEU A 267 -5.28 16.70 -13.34
C LEU A 267 -6.59 15.92 -13.14
N ASP A 268 -7.45 16.37 -12.24
CA ASP A 268 -8.78 15.80 -12.08
C ASP A 268 -9.59 15.89 -13.39
N GLY A 269 -10.30 14.82 -13.72
CA GLY A 269 -11.09 14.72 -14.95
C GLY A 269 -10.29 14.55 -16.25
N ILE A 270 -8.95 14.42 -16.22
CA ILE A 270 -8.17 14.08 -17.42
C ILE A 270 -8.31 12.59 -17.72
N ASP A 271 -8.72 12.26 -18.94
CA ASP A 271 -8.78 10.89 -19.43
C ASP A 271 -7.43 10.18 -19.30
N ASP A 272 -7.48 8.88 -19.00
CA ASP A 272 -6.30 8.01 -18.86
C ASP A 272 -5.37 8.33 -17.65
N ILE A 273 -5.81 9.25 -16.78
CA ILE A 273 -5.26 9.46 -15.43
C ILE A 273 -6.27 8.94 -14.40
N HIS A 274 -5.80 8.25 -13.37
CA HIS A 274 -6.65 7.79 -12.27
C HIS A 274 -6.03 8.04 -10.90
N PHE A 275 -6.87 8.44 -9.94
CA PHE A 275 -6.51 8.62 -8.54
C PHE A 275 -7.13 7.50 -7.71
N ALA A 276 -6.29 6.57 -7.26
CA ALA A 276 -6.69 5.47 -6.39
C ALA A 276 -6.39 5.84 -4.93
N GLU A 277 -7.45 6.06 -4.16
CA GLU A 277 -7.35 6.35 -2.73
C GLU A 277 -7.36 5.06 -1.91
N LEU A 278 -6.30 4.88 -1.14
CA LEU A 278 -6.13 3.81 -0.17
C LEU A 278 -6.21 4.41 1.24
N THR A 279 -6.87 3.70 2.14
CA THR A 279 -7.22 4.19 3.47
C THR A 279 -6.51 3.37 4.56
N SER A 280 -6.72 3.72 5.83
CA SER A 280 -6.25 2.90 6.96
C SER A 280 -6.81 1.48 6.94
N ALA A 281 -8.00 1.26 6.37
CA ALA A 281 -8.58 -0.07 6.20
C ALA A 281 -7.79 -0.96 5.21
N ASP A 282 -6.96 -0.34 4.36
CA ASP A 282 -6.12 -1.03 3.38
C ASP A 282 -4.74 -1.39 3.94
N VAL A 283 -4.45 -1.04 5.19
CA VAL A 283 -3.16 -1.32 5.83
C VAL A 283 -3.09 -2.80 6.21
N VAL A 284 -2.24 -3.55 5.51
CA VAL A 284 -2.05 -4.98 5.81
C VAL A 284 -0.66 -5.20 6.41
N ARG A 285 -0.64 -5.31 7.73
CA ARG A 285 0.56 -5.58 8.53
C ARG A 285 0.39 -6.88 9.29
N HIS A 286 1.51 -7.40 9.78
CA HIS A 286 1.49 -8.53 10.71
C HIS A 286 0.69 -8.17 11.96
N ARG A 287 -0.13 -9.09 12.49
CA ARG A 287 -1.00 -8.88 13.66
C ARG A 287 -0.29 -8.17 14.82
N LEU A 288 0.90 -8.67 15.19
CA LEU A 288 1.71 -8.07 16.27
C LEU A 288 2.08 -6.59 16.00
N VAL A 289 2.32 -6.21 14.75
CA VAL A 289 2.64 -4.82 14.41
C VAL A 289 1.41 -3.93 14.65
N SER A 290 0.22 -4.40 14.26
CA SER A 290 -1.03 -3.69 14.58
C SER A 290 -1.24 -3.58 16.09
N GLU A 291 -1.07 -4.67 16.84
CA GLU A 291 -1.20 -4.66 18.31
C GLU A 291 -0.20 -3.70 18.99
N ILE A 292 1.02 -3.61 18.46
CA ILE A 292 2.03 -2.64 18.92
C ILE A 292 1.56 -1.21 18.63
N VAL A 293 1.12 -0.91 17.40
CA VAL A 293 0.62 0.43 17.04
C VAL A 293 -0.55 0.83 17.94
N ASP A 294 -1.55 -0.05 18.11
CA ASP A 294 -2.72 0.18 18.97
C ASP A 294 -2.32 0.39 20.45
N ALA A 295 -1.26 -0.29 20.92
CA ALA A 295 -0.74 -0.08 22.27
C ALA A 295 -0.12 1.31 22.45
N TYR A 296 0.61 1.80 21.44
CA TYR A 296 1.19 3.15 21.45
C TYR A 296 0.11 4.23 21.32
N GLU A 297 -0.85 4.09 20.41
CA GLU A 297 -1.96 5.05 20.25
C GLU A 297 -2.78 5.18 21.55
N ARG A 298 -3.09 4.04 22.21
CA ARG A 298 -3.77 4.06 23.52
C ARG A 298 -2.94 4.74 24.61
N ALA A 299 -1.62 4.62 24.56
CA ALA A 299 -0.73 5.32 25.48
C ALA A 299 -0.71 6.82 25.19
N GLU A 300 -0.57 7.24 23.94
CA GLU A 300 -0.59 8.67 23.56
C GLU A 300 -1.89 9.35 23.97
N VAL A 301 -3.04 8.71 23.79
CA VAL A 301 -4.33 9.22 24.27
C VAL A 301 -4.37 9.32 25.80
N LYS A 302 -3.83 8.33 26.52
CA LYS A 302 -3.80 8.32 28.00
C LYS A 302 -2.80 9.32 28.61
N PHE A 303 -1.68 9.60 27.93
CA PHE A 303 -0.64 10.49 28.43
C PHE A 303 -0.79 11.94 27.91
N GLY A 304 -1.36 12.14 26.72
CA GLY A 304 -1.57 13.44 26.06
C GLY A 304 -2.57 14.36 26.76
N ASP A 305 -3.44 13.83 27.62
CA ASP A 305 -4.41 14.63 28.38
C ASP A 305 -3.87 15.12 29.74
N SER A 306 -2.73 14.58 30.18
CA SER A 306 -2.13 14.87 31.50
C SER A 306 -1.15 16.04 31.50
N THR A 307 -0.52 16.34 30.37
CA THR A 307 0.50 17.40 30.24
C THR A 307 -0.10 18.76 29.91
N THR A 308 -1.18 18.81 29.12
CA THR A 308 -1.84 20.07 28.72
C THR A 308 -2.58 20.73 29.90
N ASN A 309 -3.19 19.93 30.78
CA ASN A 309 -3.93 20.43 31.95
C ASN A 309 -3.04 20.88 33.12
N ARG A 310 -1.78 20.43 33.20
CA ARG A 310 -0.86 20.80 34.29
C ARG A 310 -0.17 22.15 34.06
N ALA A 311 0.06 22.52 32.80
CA ALA A 311 0.65 23.81 32.44
C ALA A 311 -0.34 24.98 32.62
N GLN A 312 -1.63 24.79 32.26
CA GLN A 312 -2.66 25.83 32.42
C GLN A 312 -3.08 26.09 33.87
N ARG A 313 -2.99 25.10 34.77
CA ARG A 313 -3.27 25.30 36.22
C ARG A 313 -2.17 26.06 36.97
N ARG A 314 -0.96 26.17 36.43
CA ARG A 314 0.14 26.91 37.06
C ARG A 314 0.18 28.40 36.70
N SER A 315 -0.45 28.81 35.59
CA SER A 315 -0.49 30.23 35.19
C SER A 315 -1.65 31.02 35.81
N SER A 316 -2.70 30.36 36.33
CA SER A 316 -3.87 31.02 36.92
C SER A 316 -3.79 31.26 38.44
N GLY A 317 -2.62 31.05 39.06
CA GLY A 317 -2.45 30.96 40.52
C GLY A 317 -1.66 32.08 41.21
N SER A 318 -1.24 33.15 40.54
CA SER A 318 -0.50 34.25 41.19
C SER A 318 -1.06 35.62 40.83
N GLY A 319 -1.96 36.13 41.67
CA GLY A 319 -2.49 37.49 41.54
C GLY A 319 -3.35 37.88 42.72
N ARG A 320 -2.77 37.98 43.93
CA ARG A 320 -3.41 38.64 45.07
C ARG A 320 -2.83 40.06 45.19
N PRO A 321 -3.64 41.13 45.14
CA PRO A 321 -3.11 42.48 45.31
C PRO A 321 -2.88 42.76 46.79
N ARG A 322 -1.69 43.27 47.15
CA ARG A 322 -1.44 43.85 48.47
C ARG A 322 -2.04 45.25 48.52
N ARG A 323 -2.76 45.51 49.62
CA ARG A 323 -3.18 46.84 50.08
C ARG A 323 -1.96 47.70 50.43
#